data_AF-A0A0G1Z6C2-F1
#
_entry.id   AF-A0A0G1Z6C2-F1
#
_cell.length_a   1.000
_cell.length_b   1.000
_cell.length_c   1.000
_cell.angle_alpha   90.00
_cell.angle_beta   90.00
_cell.angle_gamma   90.00
#
_symmetry.space_group_name_H-M   'P 1'
#
loop_
_entity.id
_entity.type
_entity.pdbx_description
1 polymer ?
#
loop_
_entity_poly.entity_id
_entity_poly.type
_entity_poly.pdbx_seq_one_letter_code
_entity_poly.pdbx_strand_id
1 'polypeptide(L)'
;MSLKIQYIIDMMLVKLILAGALVTGLIILGSRLGLPNLPEIERKVTPSGFDGDPVIVVKDASKIFLYGNFAEKLPASRLLQQSACESLVNGGFYTEKNEPIGLFVTEGSFLSQRAANATFDGYLTIDEAGNARIASYNPSGNYRVALQSGPILIENNQKKLLKLKNDERARRVIVGLTKDKRIIFAVFYDKDSVFNGPLLADLPRAVLQLGDEIGIEFESALNLDGGSASAFITPTFKVTEASPIGSYFCIRK
;
A
#
# COMPACT_ATOMS: atom_id res chain seq x y z
N MET A 1 46.21 35.56 11.15
CA MET A 1 45.55 34.65 10.19
C MET A 1 46.23 34.85 8.84
N SER A 2 46.91 33.84 8.32
CA SER A 2 47.85 33.97 7.19
C SER A 2 47.14 34.30 5.87
N LEU A 3 47.70 35.22 5.06
CA LEU A 3 47.19 35.62 3.74
C LEU A 3 46.89 34.43 2.79
N LYS A 4 47.51 33.27 3.01
CA LYS A 4 47.24 32.04 2.23
C LYS A 4 45.83 31.47 2.45
N ILE A 5 45.21 31.70 3.61
CA ILE A 5 43.88 31.15 3.92
C ILE A 5 42.78 31.97 3.25
N GLN A 6 42.92 33.30 3.20
CA GLN A 6 41.94 34.17 2.55
C GLN A 6 41.85 33.90 1.04
N TYR A 7 42.99 33.68 0.39
CA TYR A 7 43.06 33.40 -1.05
C TYR A 7 42.36 32.08 -1.44
N ILE A 8 42.41 31.06 -0.56
CA ILE A 8 41.74 29.77 -0.80
C ILE A 8 40.22 29.92 -0.64
N ILE A 9 39.77 30.70 0.34
CA ILE A 9 38.34 30.97 0.57
C ILE A 9 37.75 31.74 -0.62
N ASP A 10 38.43 32.78 -1.10
CA ASP A 10 37.96 33.57 -2.25
C ASP A 10 37.91 32.71 -3.54
N MET A 11 38.88 31.81 -3.74
CA MET A 11 38.88 30.91 -4.90
C MET A 11 37.78 29.83 -4.82
N MET A 12 37.40 29.38 -3.63
CA MET A 12 36.26 28.47 -3.44
C MET A 12 34.91 29.18 -3.62
N LEU A 13 34.79 30.43 -3.17
CA LEU A 13 33.57 31.22 -3.31
C LEU A 13 33.27 31.55 -4.79
N VAL A 14 34.31 31.90 -5.56
CA VAL A 14 34.19 32.15 -7.01
C VAL A 14 33.77 30.88 -7.76
N LYS A 15 34.28 29.70 -7.40
CA LYS A 15 33.86 28.42 -7.99
C LYS A 15 32.41 28.07 -7.64
N LEU A 16 31.95 28.38 -6.43
CA LEU A 16 30.56 28.13 -6.02
C LEU A 16 29.57 29.04 -6.78
N ILE A 17 29.94 30.31 -6.98
CA ILE A 17 29.10 31.28 -7.70
C ILE A 17 29.04 30.95 -9.20
N LEU A 18 30.16 30.54 -9.82
CA LEU A 18 30.17 30.08 -11.22
C LEU A 18 29.37 28.79 -11.43
N ALA A 19 29.40 27.85 -10.47
CA ALA A 19 28.57 26.64 -10.53
C ALA A 19 27.06 26.97 -10.39
N GLY A 20 26.69 27.90 -9.51
CA GLY A 20 25.30 28.33 -9.33
C GLY A 20 24.72 29.09 -10.54
N ALA A 21 25.54 29.92 -11.21
CA ALA A 21 25.13 30.67 -12.39
C ALA A 21 24.99 29.80 -13.65
N LEU A 22 25.79 28.73 -13.79
CA LEU A 22 25.64 27.76 -14.88
C LEU A 22 24.36 26.93 -14.75
N VAL A 23 23.95 26.58 -13.52
CA VAL A 23 22.74 25.78 -13.27
C VAL A 23 21.47 26.60 -13.53
N THR A 24 21.44 27.88 -13.17
CA THR A 24 20.28 28.75 -13.45
C THR A 24 20.22 29.20 -14.92
N GLY A 25 21.36 29.41 -15.58
CA GLY A 25 21.42 29.74 -17.01
C GLY A 25 20.95 28.62 -17.93
N LEU A 26 21.27 27.35 -17.63
CA LEU A 26 20.83 26.21 -18.45
C LEU A 26 19.34 25.92 -18.35
N ILE A 27 18.72 26.16 -17.19
CA ILE A 27 17.29 25.91 -16.98
C ILE A 27 16.44 26.92 -17.76
N ILE A 28 16.88 28.17 -17.87
CA ILE A 28 16.15 29.22 -18.58
C ILE A 28 16.29 29.06 -20.12
N LEU A 29 17.42 28.55 -20.62
CA LEU A 29 17.63 28.39 -22.07
C LEU A 29 17.01 27.10 -22.65
N GLY A 30 16.87 26.04 -21.86
CA GLY A 30 16.33 24.74 -22.31
C GLY A 30 14.84 24.78 -22.70
N SER A 31 14.07 25.70 -22.14
CA SER A 31 12.63 25.84 -22.43
C SER A 31 12.30 26.45 -23.80
N ARG A 32 13.29 27.04 -24.50
CA ARG A 32 13.09 27.64 -25.83
C ARG A 32 13.65 26.82 -27.00
N LEU A 33 14.40 25.74 -26.75
CA LEU A 33 15.17 25.04 -27.79
C LEU A 33 14.69 23.62 -28.13
N GLY A 34 13.55 23.17 -27.60
CA GLY A 34 12.98 21.86 -27.96
C GLY A 34 13.93 20.68 -27.70
N LEU A 35 14.79 20.81 -26.69
CA LEU A 35 15.68 19.72 -26.29
C LEU A 35 14.85 18.60 -25.63
N PRO A 36 15.19 17.32 -25.87
CA PRO A 36 14.49 16.20 -25.28
C PRO A 36 14.50 16.33 -23.75
N ASN A 37 13.36 16.01 -23.12
CA ASN A 37 13.23 15.98 -21.67
C ASN A 37 14.41 15.22 -21.06
N LEU A 38 15.12 15.88 -20.14
CA LEU A 38 16.10 15.20 -19.31
C LEU A 38 15.41 14.01 -18.63
N PRO A 39 16.04 12.83 -18.57
CA PRO A 39 15.44 11.67 -17.95
C PRO A 39 15.06 12.02 -16.51
N GLU A 40 13.77 11.86 -16.21
CA GLU A 40 13.25 11.88 -14.85
C GLU A 40 14.16 10.99 -14.01
N ILE A 41 14.77 11.55 -12.96
CA ILE A 41 15.66 10.80 -12.08
C ILE A 41 14.79 9.68 -11.50
N GLU A 42 14.91 8.46 -12.04
CA GLU A 42 14.32 7.26 -11.46
C GLU A 42 14.87 7.13 -10.05
N ARG A 43 14.16 7.68 -9.06
CA ARG A 43 14.33 7.23 -7.69
C ARG A 43 13.87 5.80 -7.71
N LYS A 44 14.83 4.86 -7.67
CA LYS A 44 14.56 3.50 -7.23
C LYS A 44 13.78 3.63 -5.92
N VAL A 45 12.48 3.38 -5.98
CA VAL A 45 11.71 2.97 -4.81
C VAL A 45 12.26 1.61 -4.51
N THR A 46 13.40 1.54 -3.85
CA THR A 46 13.95 0.27 -3.41
C THR A 46 13.13 -0.09 -2.17
N PRO A 47 12.49 -1.27 -2.10
CA PRO A 47 12.11 -1.90 -0.84
C PRO A 47 13.37 -2.32 -0.05
N SER A 48 14.39 -1.46 -0.02
CA SER A 48 15.55 -1.60 0.81
C SER A 48 15.12 -1.21 2.22
N GLY A 49 14.41 -2.09 2.91
CA GLY A 49 13.96 -1.67 4.20
C GLY A 49 12.92 -2.46 4.95
N PHE A 50 13.01 -3.76 5.04
CA PHE A 50 12.15 -4.49 5.97
C PHE A 50 12.99 -5.16 7.04
N ASP A 51 12.79 -4.79 8.30
CA ASP A 51 13.24 -5.59 9.44
C ASP A 51 12.05 -6.47 9.82
N GLY A 52 12.15 -7.78 9.62
CA GLY A 52 11.03 -8.73 9.69
C GLY A 52 10.33 -8.94 8.34
N ASP A 53 9.33 -9.83 8.30
CA ASP A 53 8.55 -10.13 7.09
C ASP A 53 7.31 -9.22 7.00
N PRO A 54 7.30 -8.17 6.15
CA PRO A 54 6.16 -7.28 5.93
C PRO A 54 5.14 -7.91 4.96
N VAL A 55 5.23 -9.23 4.76
CA VAL A 55 4.47 -10.02 3.80
C VAL A 55 3.91 -11.24 4.51
N ILE A 56 2.64 -11.54 4.24
CA ILE A 56 2.00 -12.79 4.64
C ILE A 56 1.60 -13.52 3.36
N VAL A 57 2.04 -14.77 3.22
CA VAL A 57 1.69 -15.64 2.09
C VAL A 57 0.73 -16.72 2.58
N VAL A 58 -0.50 -16.71 2.09
CA VAL A 58 -1.53 -17.68 2.43
C VAL A 58 -1.84 -18.56 1.22
N LYS A 59 -1.58 -19.86 1.34
CA LYS A 59 -1.88 -20.87 0.31
C LYS A 59 -3.29 -21.45 0.43
N ASP A 60 -3.84 -21.43 1.63
CA ASP A 60 -5.15 -22.00 1.97
C ASP A 60 -6.09 -20.89 2.42
N ALA A 61 -7.01 -20.51 1.55
CA ALA A 61 -7.94 -19.40 1.79
C ALA A 61 -8.92 -19.70 2.94
N SER A 62 -9.11 -20.96 3.34
CA SER A 62 -9.94 -21.32 4.50
C SER A 62 -9.39 -20.76 5.82
N LYS A 63 -8.10 -20.39 5.85
CA LYS A 63 -7.43 -19.79 7.01
C LYS A 63 -7.66 -18.29 7.14
N ILE A 64 -8.30 -17.66 6.15
CA ILE A 64 -8.55 -16.22 6.12
C ILE A 64 -9.98 -15.96 6.54
N PHE A 65 -10.14 -15.15 7.57
CA PHE A 65 -11.40 -14.66 8.08
C PHE A 65 -11.41 -13.14 8.02
N LEU A 66 -12.55 -12.54 7.71
CA LEU A 66 -12.74 -11.09 7.72
C LEU A 66 -13.71 -10.72 8.83
N TYR A 67 -13.30 -9.83 9.72
CA TYR A 67 -14.12 -9.40 10.84
C TYR A 67 -14.25 -7.87 10.90
N GLY A 68 -15.40 -7.40 11.37
CA GLY A 68 -15.63 -6.00 11.68
C GLY A 68 -15.13 -5.63 13.07
N ASN A 69 -14.69 -4.38 13.24
CA ASN A 69 -14.31 -3.74 14.50
C ASN A 69 -15.05 -2.40 14.67
N PHE A 70 -16.29 -2.36 14.18
CA PHE A 70 -17.05 -1.11 14.04
C PHE A 70 -17.61 -0.59 15.38
N ALA A 71 -18.07 -1.48 16.25
CA ALA A 71 -18.71 -1.09 17.51
C ALA A 71 -17.69 -0.69 18.59
N GLU A 72 -16.81 -1.63 18.95
CA GLU A 72 -15.90 -1.46 20.09
C GLU A 72 -14.59 -0.75 19.73
N LYS A 73 -14.20 -0.74 18.45
CA LYS A 73 -12.96 -0.10 17.95
C LYS A 73 -11.72 -0.52 18.75
N LEU A 74 -11.63 -1.82 19.03
CA LEU A 74 -10.52 -2.38 19.79
C LEU A 74 -9.20 -2.22 19.02
N PRO A 75 -8.07 -2.04 19.73
CA PRO A 75 -6.75 -2.07 19.10
C PRO A 75 -6.47 -3.40 18.41
N ALA A 76 -5.72 -3.39 17.31
CA ALA A 76 -5.35 -4.58 16.53
C ALA A 76 -4.70 -5.68 17.39
N SER A 77 -3.88 -5.29 18.36
CA SER A 77 -3.24 -6.23 19.30
C SER A 77 -4.25 -6.99 20.17
N ARG A 78 -5.37 -6.36 20.53
CA ARG A 78 -6.46 -7.01 21.29
C ARG A 78 -7.29 -7.91 20.39
N LEU A 79 -7.57 -7.47 19.17
CA LEU A 79 -8.27 -8.27 18.16
C LEU A 79 -7.50 -9.54 17.81
N LEU A 80 -6.18 -9.45 17.62
CA LEU A 80 -5.29 -10.60 17.38
C LEU A 80 -5.46 -11.67 18.48
N GLN A 81 -5.48 -11.23 19.75
CA GLN A 81 -5.61 -12.12 20.92
C GLN A 81 -7.01 -12.73 21.04
N GLN A 82 -8.06 -11.93 20.88
CA GLN A 82 -9.45 -12.39 21.04
C GLN A 82 -9.90 -13.34 19.94
N SER A 83 -9.46 -13.11 18.71
CA SER A 83 -9.87 -13.89 17.53
C SER A 83 -8.94 -15.08 17.23
N ALA A 84 -7.98 -15.35 18.13
CA ALA A 84 -6.98 -16.42 18.02
C ALA A 84 -6.25 -16.44 16.66
N CYS A 85 -5.90 -15.24 16.17
CA CYS A 85 -5.19 -15.08 14.91
C CYS A 85 -3.68 -15.34 15.10
N GLU A 86 -3.05 -15.98 14.12
CA GLU A 86 -1.58 -16.01 14.05
C GLU A 86 -1.03 -14.70 13.48
N SER A 87 -1.75 -14.14 12.49
CA SER A 87 -1.43 -12.83 11.91
C SER A 87 -2.71 -12.03 11.69
N LEU A 88 -2.58 -10.70 11.69
CA LEU A 88 -3.68 -9.77 11.50
C LEU A 88 -3.29 -8.67 10.52
N VAL A 89 -4.18 -8.37 9.59
CA VAL A 89 -4.03 -7.27 8.63
C VAL A 89 -5.31 -6.45 8.65
N ASN A 90 -5.23 -5.12 8.65
CA ASN A 90 -6.45 -4.30 8.56
C ASN A 90 -7.17 -4.54 7.21
N GLY A 91 -8.49 -4.34 7.22
CA GLY A 91 -9.36 -4.55 6.08
C GLY A 91 -9.67 -3.24 5.35
N GLY A 92 -10.95 -3.05 5.04
CA GLY A 92 -11.46 -1.89 4.32
C GLY A 92 -11.89 -0.74 5.23
N PHE A 93 -12.31 0.33 4.56
CA PHE A 93 -12.66 1.63 5.12
C PHE A 93 -14.03 1.61 5.80
N TYR A 94 -14.27 2.61 6.66
CA TYR A 94 -15.51 2.75 7.40
C TYR A 94 -15.92 4.22 7.56
N THR A 95 -17.22 4.45 7.78
CA THR A 95 -17.80 5.78 7.93
C THR A 95 -17.60 6.33 9.35
N GLU A 96 -17.81 7.63 9.54
CA GLU A 96 -17.82 8.26 10.89
C GLU A 96 -18.90 7.67 11.81
N LYS A 97 -19.94 7.05 11.24
CA LYS A 97 -21.00 6.34 11.98
C LYS A 97 -20.61 4.91 12.33
N ASN A 98 -19.39 4.51 12.01
CA ASN A 98 -18.85 3.17 12.23
C ASN A 98 -19.61 2.11 11.43
N GLU A 99 -19.73 2.34 10.13
CA GLU A 99 -20.30 1.38 9.20
C GLU A 99 -19.26 1.08 8.10
N PRO A 100 -19.15 -0.16 7.62
CA PRO A 100 -18.27 -0.47 6.48
C PRO A 100 -18.65 0.37 5.26
N ILE A 101 -17.65 0.85 4.53
CA ILE A 101 -17.87 1.49 3.23
C ILE A 101 -17.82 0.43 2.13
N GLY A 102 -18.95 0.24 1.46
CA GLY A 102 -19.06 -0.70 0.36
C GLY A 102 -19.36 -2.13 0.82
N LEU A 103 -19.21 -3.09 -0.10
CA LEU A 103 -19.54 -4.50 0.13
C LEU A 103 -18.74 -5.06 1.32
N PHE A 104 -19.42 -5.64 2.29
CA PHE A 104 -18.79 -6.36 3.39
C PHE A 104 -19.57 -7.64 3.71
N VAL A 105 -18.90 -8.78 3.55
CA VAL A 105 -19.43 -10.11 3.87
C VAL A 105 -18.41 -10.85 4.74
N THR A 106 -18.88 -11.34 5.89
CA THR A 106 -18.08 -12.09 6.88
C THR A 106 -18.72 -13.44 7.14
N GLU A 107 -17.99 -14.51 6.85
CA GLU A 107 -18.46 -15.90 6.99
C GLU A 107 -19.87 -16.13 6.44
N GLY A 108 -20.13 -15.66 5.22
CA GLY A 108 -21.43 -15.75 4.55
C GLY A 108 -22.48 -14.75 5.02
N SER A 109 -22.22 -14.01 6.11
CA SER A 109 -23.11 -12.97 6.63
C SER A 109 -22.87 -11.65 5.93
N PHE A 110 -23.91 -11.16 5.25
CA PHE A 110 -23.90 -9.89 4.53
C PHE A 110 -24.15 -8.72 5.50
N LEU A 111 -23.17 -7.82 5.65
CA LEU A 111 -23.28 -6.66 6.53
C LEU A 111 -23.59 -5.36 5.78
N SER A 112 -23.07 -5.17 4.57
CA SER A 112 -23.27 -3.93 3.81
C SER A 112 -23.24 -4.12 2.31
N GLN A 113 -23.99 -3.25 1.63
CA GLN A 113 -24.06 -3.21 0.17
C GLN A 113 -22.88 -2.47 -0.43
N ARG A 114 -22.61 -2.78 -1.70
CA ARG A 114 -21.63 -2.06 -2.51
C ARG A 114 -21.90 -0.56 -2.53
N ALA A 115 -20.82 0.21 -2.56
CA ALA A 115 -20.86 1.66 -2.73
C ALA A 115 -20.31 2.03 -4.10
N ALA A 116 -21.01 2.89 -4.84
CA ALA A 116 -20.44 3.47 -6.06
C ALA A 116 -19.41 4.54 -5.66
N ASN A 117 -18.12 4.22 -5.78
CA ASN A 117 -17.04 5.12 -5.40
C ASN A 117 -15.87 4.94 -6.37
N ALA A 118 -15.27 6.06 -6.82
CA ALA A 118 -14.15 6.05 -7.76
C ALA A 118 -12.85 5.48 -7.18
N THR A 119 -12.69 5.48 -5.86
CA THR A 119 -11.51 5.01 -5.13
C THR A 119 -11.71 3.60 -4.58
N PHE A 120 -12.94 3.20 -4.23
CA PHE A 120 -13.28 1.82 -3.81
C PHE A 120 -13.75 1.00 -5.01
N ASP A 121 -12.89 0.87 -6.01
CA ASP A 121 -13.23 0.32 -7.32
C ASP A 121 -12.98 -1.19 -7.43
N GLY A 122 -12.59 -1.87 -6.34
CA GLY A 122 -12.28 -3.29 -6.36
C GLY A 122 -12.92 -4.09 -5.26
N TYR A 123 -13.04 -5.39 -5.51
CA TYR A 123 -13.63 -6.37 -4.61
C TYR A 123 -12.66 -7.53 -4.43
N LEU A 124 -12.33 -7.86 -3.17
CA LEU A 124 -11.78 -9.15 -2.79
C LEU A 124 -12.94 -10.06 -2.41
N THR A 125 -12.99 -11.27 -2.97
CA THR A 125 -13.96 -12.29 -2.57
C THR A 125 -13.29 -13.64 -2.35
N ILE A 126 -13.81 -14.42 -1.40
CA ILE A 126 -13.45 -15.82 -1.17
C ILE A 126 -14.77 -16.61 -1.03
N ASP A 127 -14.95 -17.64 -1.85
CA ASP A 127 -16.11 -18.54 -1.74
C ASP A 127 -15.91 -19.66 -0.70
N GLU A 128 -16.93 -20.50 -0.50
CA GLU A 128 -16.88 -21.65 0.42
C GLU A 128 -15.85 -22.72 0.01
N ALA A 129 -15.49 -22.78 -1.27
CA ALA A 129 -14.47 -23.69 -1.77
C ALA A 129 -13.05 -23.11 -1.65
N GLY A 130 -12.90 -21.89 -1.12
CA GLY A 130 -11.63 -21.21 -0.96
C GLY A 130 -11.10 -20.56 -2.24
N ASN A 131 -11.92 -20.40 -3.28
CA ASN A 131 -11.52 -19.66 -4.47
C ASN A 131 -11.52 -18.17 -4.18
N ALA A 132 -10.33 -17.57 -4.17
CA ALA A 132 -10.16 -16.14 -4.01
C ALA A 132 -10.15 -15.42 -5.37
N ARG A 133 -10.71 -14.21 -5.39
CA ARG A 133 -10.74 -13.35 -6.58
C ARG A 133 -10.59 -11.88 -6.18
N ILE A 134 -9.86 -11.12 -6.99
CA ILE A 134 -9.89 -9.65 -7.00
C ILE A 134 -10.43 -9.19 -8.36
N ALA A 135 -11.41 -8.29 -8.37
CA ALA A 135 -12.01 -7.78 -9.61
C ALA A 135 -12.53 -6.34 -9.46
N SER A 136 -12.57 -5.60 -10.57
CA SER A 136 -13.17 -4.25 -10.65
C SER A 136 -14.69 -4.23 -10.82
N TYR A 137 -15.29 -5.38 -11.11
CA TYR A 137 -16.71 -5.52 -11.34
C TYR A 137 -17.40 -6.19 -10.15
N ASN A 138 -18.70 -5.90 -10.01
CA ASN A 138 -19.50 -6.44 -8.92
C ASN A 138 -19.49 -7.97 -8.96
N PRO A 139 -18.96 -8.64 -7.94
CA PRO A 139 -18.82 -10.08 -7.97
C PRO A 139 -20.23 -10.69 -7.77
N SER A 140 -20.67 -11.57 -8.67
CA SER A 140 -21.95 -12.30 -8.57
C SER A 140 -21.75 -13.69 -7.94
N GLY A 141 -22.45 -14.00 -6.84
CA GLY A 141 -22.35 -15.30 -6.19
C GLY A 141 -22.54 -15.24 -4.67
N ASN A 142 -22.44 -16.41 -4.03
CA ASN A 142 -22.38 -16.53 -2.58
C ASN A 142 -20.92 -16.53 -2.15
N TYR A 143 -20.55 -15.62 -1.25
CA TYR A 143 -19.19 -15.48 -0.74
C TYR A 143 -19.16 -15.78 0.74
N ARG A 144 -18.14 -16.51 1.17
CA ARG A 144 -17.82 -16.62 2.59
C ARG A 144 -17.22 -15.30 3.08
N VAL A 145 -16.29 -14.73 2.30
CA VAL A 145 -15.67 -13.42 2.57
C VAL A 145 -15.84 -12.53 1.35
N ALA A 146 -16.28 -11.29 1.56
CA ALA A 146 -16.22 -10.26 0.54
C ALA A 146 -15.90 -8.90 1.14
N LEU A 147 -15.01 -8.15 0.50
CA LEU A 147 -14.63 -6.81 0.89
C LEU A 147 -14.51 -5.93 -0.36
N GLN A 148 -15.23 -4.82 -0.38
CA GLN A 148 -14.97 -3.74 -1.31
C GLN A 148 -13.89 -2.82 -0.72
N SER A 149 -12.87 -2.52 -1.51
CA SER A 149 -11.80 -1.58 -1.14
C SER A 149 -11.22 -0.98 -2.42
N GLY A 150 -10.12 -0.24 -2.31
CA GLY A 150 -9.38 0.18 -3.48
C GLY A 150 -8.40 1.33 -3.23
N PRO A 151 -7.76 1.79 -4.31
CA PRO A 151 -7.99 1.38 -5.70
C PRO A 151 -7.40 -0.01 -6.05
N ILE A 152 -7.83 -0.59 -7.16
CA ILE A 152 -7.14 -1.72 -7.80
C ILE A 152 -5.77 -1.27 -8.31
N LEU A 153 -4.76 -2.07 -7.99
CA LEU A 153 -3.35 -1.80 -8.29
C LEU A 153 -2.88 -2.61 -9.49
N ILE A 154 -3.30 -3.88 -9.56
CA ILE A 154 -3.01 -4.80 -10.65
C ILE A 154 -4.31 -5.53 -11.00
N GLU A 155 -4.60 -5.68 -12.28
CA GLU A 155 -5.72 -6.46 -12.79
C GLU A 155 -5.29 -7.21 -14.05
N ASN A 156 -5.57 -8.51 -14.12
CA ASN A 156 -5.20 -9.37 -15.26
C ASN A 156 -3.70 -9.22 -15.62
N ASN A 157 -2.83 -9.25 -14.60
CA ASN A 157 -1.37 -9.11 -14.73
C ASN A 157 -0.90 -7.75 -15.26
N GLN A 158 -1.77 -6.74 -15.31
CA GLN A 158 -1.44 -5.39 -15.75
C GLN A 158 -1.54 -4.40 -14.59
N LYS A 159 -0.49 -3.62 -14.37
CA LYS A 159 -0.51 -2.52 -13.40
C LYS A 159 -1.51 -1.44 -13.85
N LYS A 160 -2.25 -0.89 -12.90
CA LYS A 160 -3.10 0.28 -13.14
C LYS A 160 -2.28 1.56 -13.09
N LEU A 161 -2.64 2.52 -13.95
CA LEU A 161 -2.14 3.89 -13.84
C LEU A 161 -3.13 4.69 -12.99
N LEU A 162 -2.71 5.05 -11.78
CA LEU A 162 -3.53 5.83 -10.87
C LEU A 162 -3.24 7.33 -11.07
N LYS A 163 -4.30 8.12 -11.27
CA LYS A 163 -4.21 9.58 -11.40
C LYS A 163 -4.94 10.23 -10.23
N LEU A 164 -4.18 10.76 -9.28
CA LEU A 164 -4.69 11.31 -8.04
C LEU A 164 -4.39 12.81 -7.97
N LYS A 165 -5.38 13.61 -7.57
CA LYS A 165 -5.20 15.07 -7.44
C LYS A 165 -4.42 15.46 -6.19
N ASN A 166 -4.69 14.78 -5.07
CA ASN A 166 -4.09 15.04 -3.77
C ASN A 166 -3.53 13.71 -3.24
N ASP A 167 -2.42 13.26 -3.83
CA ASP A 167 -1.73 12.06 -3.35
C ASP A 167 -0.76 12.44 -2.22
N GLU A 168 -0.69 11.60 -1.21
CA GLU A 168 0.10 11.84 -0.01
C GLU A 168 0.91 10.60 0.34
N ARG A 169 2.08 10.82 0.95
CA ARG A 169 2.89 9.73 1.48
C ARG A 169 2.20 9.17 2.71
N ALA A 170 1.92 7.88 2.69
CA ALA A 170 1.25 7.20 3.78
C ALA A 170 1.61 5.72 3.75
N ARG A 171 1.47 5.03 4.88
CA ARG A 171 1.50 3.57 4.91
C ARG A 171 0.44 3.02 3.97
N ARG A 172 0.79 1.99 3.20
CA ARG A 172 -0.12 1.30 2.29
C ARG A 172 -0.20 -0.16 2.67
N VAL A 173 -1.40 -0.70 2.72
CA VAL A 173 -1.63 -2.13 2.97
C VAL A 173 -2.34 -2.68 1.74
N ILE A 174 -1.91 -3.83 1.26
CA ILE A 174 -2.48 -4.44 0.06
C ILE A 174 -2.83 -5.89 0.31
N VAL A 175 -3.76 -6.37 -0.51
CA VAL A 175 -3.99 -7.79 -0.75
C VAL A 175 -3.78 -8.06 -2.24
N GLY A 176 -3.09 -9.15 -2.57
CA GLY A 176 -2.87 -9.58 -3.93
C GLY A 176 -3.08 -11.07 -4.12
N LEU A 177 -3.34 -11.45 -5.36
CA LEU A 177 -3.46 -12.83 -5.80
C LEU A 177 -2.39 -13.14 -6.82
N THR A 178 -1.79 -14.31 -6.72
CA THR A 178 -0.84 -14.83 -7.70
C THR A 178 -1.50 -15.80 -8.66
N LYS A 179 -0.86 -16.06 -9.81
CA LYS A 179 -1.34 -17.07 -10.79
C LYS A 179 -1.49 -18.47 -10.20
N ASP A 180 -0.66 -18.81 -9.22
CA ASP A 180 -0.72 -20.08 -8.48
C ASP A 180 -1.67 -20.05 -7.28
N LYS A 181 -2.63 -19.12 -7.28
CA LYS A 181 -3.73 -19.00 -6.31
C LYS A 181 -3.30 -18.73 -4.87
N ARG A 182 -2.11 -18.14 -4.65
CA ARG A 182 -1.72 -17.65 -3.32
C ARG A 182 -2.31 -16.28 -3.07
N ILE A 183 -2.71 -16.05 -1.82
CA ILE A 183 -3.19 -14.76 -1.33
C ILE A 183 -2.03 -14.12 -0.56
N ILE A 184 -1.70 -12.89 -0.92
CA ILE A 184 -0.54 -12.17 -0.41
C ILE A 184 -1.05 -10.91 0.27
N PHE A 185 -0.77 -10.74 1.55
CA PHE A 185 -0.92 -9.45 2.21
C PHE A 185 0.45 -8.82 2.36
N ALA A 186 0.55 -7.51 2.12
CA ALA A 186 1.78 -6.78 2.34
C ALA A 186 1.54 -5.37 2.86
N VAL A 187 2.51 -4.83 3.59
CA VAL A 187 2.52 -3.44 4.04
C VAL A 187 3.75 -2.70 3.52
N PHE A 188 3.52 -1.52 2.96
CA PHE A 188 4.53 -0.60 2.47
C PHE A 188 4.60 0.59 3.41
N TYR A 189 5.78 0.82 3.99
CA TYR A 189 6.05 1.92 4.91
C TYR A 189 7.49 2.39 4.74
N ASP A 190 7.78 3.57 5.28
CA ASP A 190 9.13 4.15 5.30
C ASP A 190 9.87 3.71 6.57
N LYS A 191 11.06 3.13 6.44
CA LYS A 191 11.86 2.70 7.61
C LYS A 191 12.20 3.87 8.53
N ASP A 192 12.53 5.01 7.93
CA ASP A 192 12.98 6.18 8.66
C ASP A 192 11.81 6.95 9.27
N SER A 193 10.58 6.59 8.88
CA SER A 193 9.35 7.17 9.41
C SER A 193 8.22 6.16 9.33
N VAL A 194 8.02 5.39 10.41
CA VAL A 194 7.03 4.30 10.50
C VAL A 194 5.58 4.77 10.22
N PHE A 195 5.28 6.07 10.29
CA PHE A 195 3.96 6.63 9.95
C PHE A 195 3.78 6.96 8.46
N ASN A 196 4.85 6.95 7.68
CA ASN A 196 4.87 7.30 6.26
C ASN A 196 5.08 6.06 5.39
N GLY A 197 4.94 6.25 4.09
CA GLY A 197 5.14 5.22 3.07
C GLY A 197 5.10 5.82 1.67
N PRO A 198 4.91 5.01 0.62
CA PRO A 198 4.86 5.51 -0.75
C PRO A 198 3.60 6.34 -1.02
N LEU A 199 3.67 7.12 -2.09
CA LEU A 199 2.48 7.69 -2.73
C LEU A 199 1.60 6.56 -3.25
N LEU A 200 0.28 6.76 -3.27
CA LEU A 200 -0.65 5.75 -3.79
C LEU A 200 -0.43 5.53 -5.30
N ALA A 201 -0.09 6.58 -6.04
CA ALA A 201 0.21 6.52 -7.47
C ALA A 201 1.41 5.63 -7.81
N ASP A 202 2.38 5.53 -6.89
CA ASP A 202 3.58 4.69 -7.05
C ASP A 202 3.34 3.23 -6.65
N LEU A 203 2.25 2.95 -5.91
CA LEU A 203 1.98 1.65 -5.32
C LEU A 203 1.89 0.51 -6.33
N PRO A 204 1.26 0.65 -7.53
CA PRO A 204 1.28 -0.40 -8.55
C PRO A 204 2.69 -0.83 -8.97
N ARG A 205 3.64 0.12 -9.05
CA ARG A 205 5.05 -0.19 -9.35
C ARG A 205 5.71 -0.91 -8.17
N ALA A 206 5.47 -0.43 -6.95
CA ALA A 206 6.03 -1.02 -5.74
C ALA A 206 5.54 -2.46 -5.52
N VAL A 207 4.28 -2.78 -5.85
CA VAL A 207 3.74 -4.16 -5.77
C VAL A 207 4.44 -5.11 -6.74
N LEU A 208 4.69 -4.68 -7.99
CA LEU A 208 5.44 -5.50 -8.95
C LEU A 208 6.87 -5.77 -8.48
N GLN A 209 7.54 -4.74 -7.95
CA GLN A 209 8.89 -4.87 -7.44
C GLN A 209 8.97 -5.79 -6.21
N LEU A 210 8.00 -5.69 -5.30
CA LEU A 210 7.87 -6.65 -4.20
C LEU A 210 7.74 -8.08 -4.75
N GLY A 211 6.92 -8.25 -5.80
CA GLY A 211 6.75 -9.54 -6.49
C GLY A 211 8.08 -10.10 -6.98
N ASP A 212 8.87 -9.29 -7.69
CA ASP A 212 10.19 -9.67 -8.18
C ASP A 212 11.15 -10.08 -7.05
N GLU A 213 11.14 -9.34 -5.93
CA GLU A 213 12.00 -9.59 -4.78
C GLU A 213 11.71 -10.90 -4.05
N ILE A 214 10.43 -11.25 -3.91
CA ILE A 214 10.01 -12.47 -3.19
C ILE A 214 9.69 -13.63 -4.15
N GLY A 215 9.98 -13.47 -5.45
CA GLY A 215 9.81 -14.50 -6.46
C GLY A 215 8.35 -14.88 -6.72
N ILE A 216 7.44 -13.91 -6.76
CA ILE A 216 6.03 -14.11 -7.06
C ILE A 216 5.53 -13.18 -8.17
N GLU A 217 4.60 -13.67 -8.98
CA GLU A 217 3.92 -12.85 -9.98
C GLU A 217 2.49 -12.55 -9.52
N PHE A 218 2.18 -11.28 -9.30
CA PHE A 218 0.83 -10.83 -9.00
C PHE A 218 -0.04 -10.86 -10.26
N GLU A 219 -1.13 -11.61 -10.21
CA GLU A 219 -2.21 -11.57 -11.19
C GLU A 219 -3.12 -10.36 -10.94
N SER A 220 -3.41 -10.10 -9.67
CA SER A 220 -4.25 -8.98 -9.25
C SER A 220 -3.83 -8.48 -7.88
N ALA A 221 -4.09 -7.20 -7.61
CA ALA A 221 -3.79 -6.58 -6.33
C ALA A 221 -4.75 -5.42 -6.06
N LEU A 222 -5.12 -5.27 -4.79
CA LEU A 222 -6.09 -4.31 -4.28
C LEU A 222 -5.49 -3.58 -3.08
N ASN A 223 -5.63 -2.26 -3.05
CA ASN A 223 -5.29 -1.47 -1.87
C ASN A 223 -6.36 -1.63 -0.78
N LEU A 224 -5.90 -1.76 0.47
CA LEU A 224 -6.70 -1.81 1.70
C LEU A 224 -6.62 -0.45 2.42
N ASP A 225 -7.25 -0.35 3.59
CA ASP A 225 -7.17 0.87 4.39
C ASP A 225 -5.71 1.16 4.81
N GLY A 226 -5.33 2.44 4.79
CA GLY A 226 -3.94 2.87 4.84
C GLY A 226 -3.68 3.90 5.93
N GLY A 227 -2.52 4.56 5.86
CA GLY A 227 -2.18 5.71 6.71
C GLY A 227 -2.23 5.39 8.20
N SER A 228 -2.98 6.20 8.97
CA SER A 228 -3.07 6.03 10.42
C SER A 228 -3.81 4.76 10.84
N ALA A 229 -4.67 4.20 9.99
CA ALA A 229 -5.41 2.95 10.23
C ALA A 229 -4.67 1.69 9.75
N SER A 230 -3.41 1.79 9.30
CA SER A 230 -2.65 0.60 8.94
C SER A 230 -2.27 -0.24 10.17
N ALA A 231 -2.73 -1.48 10.18
CA ALA A 231 -2.32 -2.51 11.13
C ALA A 231 -1.88 -3.77 10.37
N PHE A 232 -0.69 -4.26 10.68
CA PHE A 232 -0.12 -5.46 10.07
C PHE A 232 0.73 -6.17 11.12
N ILE A 233 0.29 -7.31 11.61
CA ILE A 233 0.91 -8.01 12.73
C ILE A 233 1.15 -9.47 12.32
N THR A 234 2.39 -9.90 12.44
CA THR A 234 2.83 -11.29 12.31
C THR A 234 3.58 -11.71 13.58
N PRO A 235 3.97 -12.99 13.74
CA PRO A 235 4.79 -13.41 14.87
C PRO A 235 6.15 -12.69 14.98
N THR A 236 6.69 -12.21 13.86
CA THR A 236 8.05 -11.63 13.77
C THR A 236 8.07 -10.15 13.40
N PHE A 237 6.93 -9.57 13.03
CA PHE A 237 6.85 -8.22 12.50
C PHE A 237 5.55 -7.52 12.95
N LYS A 238 5.61 -6.21 13.20
CA LYS A 238 4.41 -5.43 13.51
C LYS A 238 4.46 -4.00 13.00
N VAL A 239 3.36 -3.57 12.41
CA VAL A 239 2.95 -2.19 12.19
C VAL A 239 1.64 -2.02 12.96
N THR A 240 1.62 -1.09 13.91
CA THR A 240 0.42 -0.78 14.70
C THR A 240 -0.22 0.52 14.22
N GLU A 241 -1.53 0.53 14.25
CA GLU A 241 -2.37 1.66 13.91
C GLU A 241 -2.22 2.81 14.93
N ALA A 242 -2.36 4.04 14.44
CA ALA A 242 -2.50 5.24 15.27
C ALA A 242 -3.97 5.66 15.42
N SER A 243 -4.84 5.19 14.52
CA SER A 243 -6.29 5.34 14.57
C SER A 243 -6.93 3.96 14.52
N PRO A 244 -8.08 3.72 15.18
CA PRO A 244 -8.71 2.40 15.18
C PRO A 244 -8.94 1.85 13.77
N ILE A 245 -8.73 0.55 13.59
CA ILE A 245 -9.06 -0.12 12.33
C ILE A 245 -10.54 -0.48 12.31
N GLY A 246 -11.23 -0.27 11.19
CA GLY A 246 -12.66 -0.57 11.08
C GLY A 246 -12.96 -2.06 10.85
N SER A 247 -12.06 -2.75 10.17
CA SER A 247 -12.16 -4.19 9.91
C SER A 247 -10.77 -4.80 9.80
N TYR A 248 -10.69 -6.13 9.83
CA TYR A 248 -9.42 -6.84 9.77
C TYR A 248 -9.57 -8.24 9.20
N PHE A 249 -8.54 -8.67 8.49
CA PHE A 249 -8.28 -10.06 8.18
C PHE A 249 -7.57 -10.72 9.36
N CYS A 250 -8.14 -11.83 9.82
CA CYS A 250 -7.53 -12.75 10.76
C CYS A 250 -7.00 -13.96 9.98
N ILE A 251 -5.70 -14.20 10.05
CA ILE A 251 -5.05 -15.35 9.41
C ILE A 251 -4.72 -16.35 10.50
N ARG A 252 -5.27 -17.56 10.39
CA ARG A 252 -5.04 -18.67 11.32
C ARG A 252 -3.94 -19.62 10.82
N LYS A 253 -3.44 -20.46 11.74
CA LYS A 253 -2.42 -21.49 11.49
C LYS A 253 -2.84 -22.54 10.47
#